data_AF-W6ZA14-F1
#
_entry.id   AF-W6ZA14-F1
#
_cell.length_a   1.000
_cell.length_b   1.000
_cell.length_c   1.000
_cell.angle_alpha   90.00
_cell.angle_beta   90.00
_cell.angle_gamma   90.00
#
_symmetry.space_group_name_H-M   'P 1'
#
loop_
_entity.id
_entity.type
_entity.pdbx_description
1 polymer ?
#
loop_
_entity_poly.entity_id
_entity_poly.type
_entity_poly.pdbx_seq_one_letter_code
_entity_poly.pdbx_strand_id
1 'polypeptide(L)'
;MNTETQQSQLVQWLEPLDFSTYHRDACEQHFQNSGSWLFNHNQFKRWLGPSQNFLWIYGSPGCGKTVLSSLIIKTVEKTHLLLYFYITFHQKATLSTHTLIRTLVWQL
;
A
#
# COMPACT_ATOMS: atom_id res chain seq x y z
N MET A 1 -7.12 18.04 24.32
CA MET A 1 -5.79 18.69 24.41
C MET A 1 -4.63 17.71 24.64
N ASN A 2 -4.81 16.48 25.16
CA ASN A 2 -3.67 15.54 25.36
C ASN A 2 -3.34 14.61 24.17
N THR A 3 -4.29 14.36 23.26
CA THR A 3 -4.15 13.39 22.16
C THR A 3 -3.18 13.86 21.07
N GLU A 4 -3.16 15.15 20.74
CA GLU A 4 -2.24 15.72 19.72
C GLU A 4 -0.78 15.60 20.17
N THR A 5 -0.51 15.85 21.46
CA THR A 5 0.84 15.72 22.03
C THR A 5 1.35 14.28 22.01
N GLN A 6 0.48 13.31 22.30
CA GLN A 6 0.84 11.88 22.24
C GLN A 6 1.10 11.43 20.81
N GLN A 7 0.30 11.88 19.83
CA GLN A 7 0.54 11.56 18.43
C GLN A 7 1.86 12.16 17.93
N SER A 8 2.18 13.42 18.28
CA SER A 8 3.46 14.02 17.89
C SER A 8 4.66 13.26 18.46
N GLN A 9 4.58 12.78 19.71
CA GLN A 9 5.63 11.96 20.31
C GLN A 9 5.79 10.60 19.60
N LEU A 10 4.69 9.96 19.21
CA LEU A 10 4.72 8.70 18.46
C LEU A 10 5.30 8.90 17.04
N VAL A 11 4.92 9.97 16.35
CA VAL A 11 5.49 10.31 15.04
C VAL A 11 6.99 10.56 15.16
N GLN A 12 7.43 11.27 16.19
CA GLN A 12 8.84 11.53 16.44
C GLN A 12 9.62 10.25 16.76
N TRP A 13 9.01 9.28 17.46
CA TRP A 13 9.67 8.03 17.82
C TRP A 13 9.72 7.02 16.67
N LEU A 14 8.60 6.87 15.94
CA LEU A 14 8.50 5.93 14.82
C LEU A 14 9.17 6.48 13.56
N GLU A 15 9.11 7.78 13.32
CA GLU A 15 9.54 8.42 12.06
C GLU A 15 8.96 7.68 10.83
N PRO A 16 7.62 7.51 10.75
CA PRO A 16 7.00 6.75 9.67
C PRO A 16 7.12 7.49 8.34
N LEU A 17 7.16 6.73 7.24
CA LEU A 17 7.04 7.33 5.90
C LEU A 17 5.59 7.64 5.58
N ASP A 18 5.36 8.82 5.02
CA ASP A 18 4.07 9.19 4.46
C ASP A 18 4.01 8.81 2.96
N PHE A 19 3.15 7.84 2.64
CA PHE A 19 2.87 7.43 1.27
C PHE A 19 1.55 7.97 0.73
N SER A 20 0.86 8.85 1.45
CA SER A 20 -0.46 9.34 1.07
C SER A 20 -0.45 10.04 -0.29
N THR A 21 0.52 10.93 -0.53
CA THR A 21 0.71 11.60 -1.83
C THR A 21 1.06 10.59 -2.92
N TYR A 22 2.03 9.71 -2.67
CA TYR A 22 2.44 8.68 -3.65
C TYR A 22 1.26 7.77 -4.05
N HIS A 23 0.49 7.32 -3.06
CA HIS A 23 -0.68 6.48 -3.27
C HIS A 23 -1.78 7.22 -4.02
N ARG A 24 -2.01 8.50 -3.69
CA ARG A 24 -2.95 9.37 -4.38
C ARG A 24 -2.57 9.56 -5.84
N ASP A 25 -1.32 9.91 -6.13
CA ASP A 25 -0.82 10.11 -7.49
C ASP A 25 -0.97 8.82 -8.31
N ALA A 26 -0.64 7.66 -7.73
CA ALA A 26 -0.84 6.36 -8.38
C ALA A 26 -2.32 6.05 -8.63
N CYS A 27 -3.22 6.47 -7.72
CA CYS A 27 -4.66 6.36 -7.91
C CYS A 27 -5.20 7.33 -8.98
N GLU A 28 -4.64 8.53 -9.10
CA GLU A 28 -5.04 9.54 -10.10
C GLU A 28 -4.60 9.13 -11.52
N GLN A 29 -3.48 8.41 -11.64
CA GLN A 29 -3.04 7.80 -12.90
C GLN A 29 -3.91 6.62 -13.34
N HIS A 30 -4.87 6.17 -12.52
CA HIS A 30 -5.78 5.09 -12.87
C HIS A 30 -6.74 5.50 -13.98
N PHE A 31 -6.63 4.86 -15.14
CA PHE A 31 -7.62 5.01 -16.19
C PHE A 31 -8.91 4.27 -15.82
N GLN A 32 -10.05 4.94 -15.95
CA GLN A 32 -11.35 4.39 -15.57
C GLN A 32 -11.58 3.00 -16.19
N ASN A 33 -12.11 2.07 -15.38
CA ASN A 33 -12.36 0.67 -15.72
C ASN A 33 -11.13 -0.22 -16.01
N SER A 34 -9.92 0.34 -16.12
CA SER A 34 -8.69 -0.47 -16.24
C SER A 34 -8.42 -1.26 -14.95
N GLY A 35 -7.78 -2.43 -15.06
CA GLY A 35 -7.44 -3.27 -13.89
C GLY A 35 -8.62 -3.95 -13.19
N SER A 36 -9.87 -3.63 -13.54
CA SER A 36 -11.08 -4.21 -12.94
C SER A 36 -11.18 -5.74 -13.09
N TRP A 37 -10.60 -6.27 -14.17
CA TRP A 37 -10.49 -7.70 -14.42
C TRP A 37 -9.79 -8.46 -13.29
N LEU A 38 -8.87 -7.81 -12.56
CA LEU A 38 -8.11 -8.44 -11.47
C LEU A 38 -9.03 -8.93 -10.36
N PHE A 39 -10.03 -8.14 -9.99
CA PHE A 39 -10.93 -8.46 -8.87
C PHE A 39 -11.85 -9.64 -9.16
N ASN A 40 -12.07 -9.92 -10.45
CA ASN A 40 -12.81 -11.10 -10.87
C ASN A 40 -11.93 -12.35 -11.03
N HIS A 41 -10.60 -12.18 -11.08
CA HIS A 41 -9.65 -13.25 -11.29
C HIS A 41 -9.52 -14.18 -10.08
N ASN A 42 -9.51 -15.49 -10.32
CA ASN A 42 -9.51 -16.49 -9.26
C ASN A 42 -8.29 -16.40 -8.33
N GLN A 43 -7.11 -16.04 -8.86
CA GLN A 43 -5.91 -15.88 -8.03
C GLN A 43 -6.06 -14.72 -7.03
N PHE A 44 -6.69 -13.61 -7.43
CA PHE A 44 -6.93 -12.48 -6.53
C PHE A 44 -7.90 -12.90 -5.41
N LYS A 45 -9.02 -13.54 -5.77
CA LYS A 45 -10.01 -14.02 -4.80
C LYS A 45 -9.41 -15.02 -3.81
N ARG A 46 -8.55 -15.92 -4.27
CA ARG A 46 -7.84 -16.88 -3.41
C ARG A 46 -6.85 -16.21 -2.46
N TRP A 47 -6.13 -15.20 -2.95
CA TRP A 47 -5.20 -14.40 -2.15
C TRP A 47 -5.89 -13.58 -1.07
N LEU A 48 -7.06 -13.01 -1.37
CA LEU A 48 -7.84 -12.28 -0.38
C LEU A 48 -8.45 -13.22 0.68
N GLY A 49 -8.62 -14.50 0.36
CA GLY A 49 -9.07 -15.52 1.29
C GLY A 49 -7.95 -16.12 2.14
N PRO A 50 -8.28 -16.97 3.13
CA PRO A 50 -7.30 -17.54 4.08
C PRO A 50 -6.34 -18.56 3.45
N SER A 51 -6.57 -18.96 2.20
CA SER A 51 -5.89 -20.08 1.56
C SER A 51 -4.54 -19.74 0.91
N GLN A 52 -4.28 -18.46 0.64
CA GLN A 52 -3.11 -18.05 -0.13
C GLN A 52 -2.54 -16.73 0.36
N ASN A 53 -1.31 -16.76 0.85
CA ASN A 53 -0.71 -15.61 1.54
C ASN A 53 0.02 -14.63 0.59
N PHE A 54 0.14 -14.96 -0.69
CA PHE A 54 0.94 -14.19 -1.64
C PHE A 54 0.29 -14.05 -3.02
N LEU A 55 0.32 -12.82 -3.55
CA LEU A 55 -0.09 -12.46 -4.89
C LEU A 55 1.09 -11.81 -5.62
N TRP A 56 1.49 -12.41 -6.74
CA TRP A 56 2.57 -11.88 -7.58
C TRP A 56 2.00 -11.21 -8.82
N ILE A 57 2.21 -9.90 -8.96
CA ILE A 57 1.80 -9.13 -10.14
C ILE A 57 3.05 -8.82 -10.97
N TYR A 58 3.10 -9.37 -12.17
CA TYR A 58 4.24 -9.22 -13.09
C TYR A 58 3.78 -8.72 -14.46
N GLY A 59 4.73 -8.14 -15.20
CA GLY A 59 4.48 -7.56 -16.51
C GLY A 59 5.60 -6.59 -16.90
N SER A 60 5.59 -6.15 -18.15
CA SER A 60 6.62 -5.27 -18.73
C SER A 60 6.75 -3.94 -17.98
N PRO A 61 7.92 -3.27 -18.03
CA PRO A 61 8.06 -1.89 -17.56
C PRO A 61 6.96 -0.99 -18.16
N GLY A 62 6.41 -0.07 -17.36
CA GLY A 62 5.35 0.84 -17.82
C GLY A 62 3.94 0.25 -17.93
N CYS A 63 3.72 -1.05 -17.71
CA CYS A 63 2.39 -1.67 -17.86
C CYS A 63 1.40 -1.36 -16.70
N GLY A 64 1.70 -0.38 -15.84
CA GLY A 64 0.78 0.06 -14.78
C GLY A 64 0.74 -0.80 -13.52
N LYS A 65 1.77 -1.61 -13.23
CA LYS A 65 1.80 -2.46 -12.00
C LYS A 65 1.57 -1.65 -10.71
N THR A 66 2.23 -0.50 -10.57
CA THR A 66 2.06 0.37 -9.39
C THR A 66 0.64 0.91 -9.27
N VAL A 67 0.04 1.32 -10.39
CA VAL A 67 -1.37 1.77 -10.46
C VAL A 67 -2.32 0.62 -10.12
N LEU A 68 -2.00 -0.60 -10.55
CA LEU A 68 -2.78 -1.78 -10.20
C LEU A 68 -2.68 -2.09 -8.69
N SER A 69 -1.50 -1.97 -8.09
CA SER A 69 -1.31 -2.13 -6.64
C SER A 69 -2.06 -1.06 -5.83
N SER A 70 -2.07 0.21 -6.26
CA SER A 70 -2.86 1.26 -5.60
C SER A 70 -4.37 0.97 -5.72
N LEU A 71 -4.82 0.47 -6.86
CA LEU A 71 -6.22 0.05 -7.05
C LEU A 71 -6.60 -1.11 -6.11
N ILE A 72 -5.70 -2.06 -5.87
CA ILE A 72 -5.92 -3.15 -4.90
C ILE A 72 -6.07 -2.58 -3.49
N ILE A 73 -5.12 -1.74 -3.05
CA ILE A 73 -5.15 -1.10 -1.72
C ILE A 73 -6.48 -0.37 -1.53
N LYS A 74 -6.85 0.50 -2.49
CA LYS A 74 -8.10 1.27 -2.49
C LYS A 74 -9.37 0.41 -2.47
N THR A 75 -9.30 -0.80 -2.99
CA THR A 75 -10.45 -1.71 -3.02
C THR A 75 -10.56 -2.52 -1.73
N VAL A 76 -9.43 -3.02 -1.23
CA VAL A 76 -9.37 -3.89 -0.04
C VAL A 76 -9.59 -3.11 1.24
N GLU A 77 -9.08 -1.87 1.34
CA GLU A 77 -9.26 -1.00 2.53
C GLU A 77 -10.73 -0.74 2.89
N LYS A 78 -11.64 -0.86 1.92
CA LYS A 78 -13.09 -0.67 2.13
C LYS A 78 -13.73 -1.79 2.95
N THR A 79 -13.07 -2.93 3.05
CA THR A 79 -13.64 -4.16 3.61
C THR A 79 -12.73 -4.86 4.62
N HIS A 80 -11.44 -4.52 4.65
CA HIS A 80 -10.44 -5.15 5.52
C HIS A 80 -9.55 -4.09 6.15
N LEU A 81 -9.09 -4.36 7.38
CA LEU A 81 -7.94 -3.64 7.92
C LEU A 81 -6.72 -3.99 7.05
N LEU A 82 -6.11 -2.98 6.45
CA LEU A 82 -5.01 -3.14 5.51
C LEU A 82 -3.87 -2.20 5.91
N LEU A 83 -2.67 -2.76 5.96
CA LEU A 83 -1.44 -1.99 6.07
C LEU A 83 -0.69 -2.12 4.75
N TYR A 84 -0.06 -1.05 4.29
CA TYR A 84 0.69 -1.06 3.04
C TYR A 84 1.99 -0.26 3.12
N PHE A 85 2.92 -0.62 2.25
CA PHE A 85 4.22 0.02 2.15
C PHE A 85 4.70 0.01 0.70
N TYR A 86 5.19 1.14 0.19
CA TYR A 86 5.76 1.23 -1.15
C TYR A 86 7.29 1.14 -1.07
N ILE A 87 7.85 0.15 -1.76
CA ILE A 87 9.31 -0.01 -1.90
C ILE A 87 9.72 0.62 -3.24
N THR A 88 10.62 1.60 -3.21
CA THR A 88 11.12 2.29 -4.41
C THR A 88 12.61 2.63 -4.30
N PHE A 89 13.36 2.39 -5.37
CA PHE A 89 14.79 2.76 -5.44
C PHE A 89 15.02 4.28 -5.44
N HIS A 90 14.00 5.07 -5.77
CA HIS A 90 14.09 6.54 -5.77
C HIS A 90 14.17 7.12 -4.35
N GLN A 91 13.67 6.38 -3.35
CA GLN A 91 13.68 6.79 -1.95
C GLN A 91 14.35 5.69 -1.11
N LYS A 92 15.66 5.83 -0.87
CA LYS A 92 16.48 4.83 -0.16
C LYS A 92 15.91 4.40 1.20
N ALA A 93 15.22 5.30 1.90
CA ALA A 93 14.54 4.99 3.16
C ALA A 93 13.54 3.83 3.04
N THR A 94 12.93 3.65 1.86
CA THR A 94 11.98 2.55 1.62
C THR A 94 12.65 1.17 1.53
N LEU A 95 13.97 1.12 1.39
CA LEU A 95 14.74 -0.13 1.37
C LEU A 95 15.14 -0.59 2.78
N SER A 96 14.89 0.23 3.80
CA SER A 96 15.21 -0.08 5.20
C SER A 96 14.10 -0.90 5.86
N THR A 97 14.47 -2.06 6.42
CA THR A 97 13.54 -2.91 7.18
C THR A 97 12.97 -2.18 8.40
N HIS A 98 13.77 -1.36 9.07
CA HIS A 98 13.30 -0.59 10.23
C HIS A 98 12.23 0.41 9.83
N THR A 99 12.44 1.11 8.72
CA THR A 99 11.50 2.09 8.19
C THR A 99 10.20 1.41 7.74
N LEU A 100 10.30 0.24 7.11
CA LEU A 100 9.14 -0.60 6.79
C LEU A 100 8.32 -0.91 8.04
N ILE A 101 8.95 -1.50 9.07
CA ILE A 101 8.25 -1.91 10.29
C ILE A 101 7.64 -0.69 11.00
N ARG A 102 8.40 0.39 11.18
CA ARG A 102 7.93 1.64 11.81
C ARG A 102 6.71 2.23 11.10
N THR A 103 6.73 2.23 9.76
CA THR A 103 5.64 2.76 8.94
C THR A 103 4.39 1.87 8.99
N LEU A 104 4.56 0.54 9.04
CA LEU A 104 3.44 -0.37 9.20
C LEU A 104 2.82 -0.27 10.61
N VAL A 105 3.63 -0.18 11.66
CA VAL A 105 3.14 0.00 13.04
C VAL A 105 2.36 1.31 13.19
N TRP A 106 2.75 2.38 12.50
CA TRP A 106 2.01 3.64 12.49
C TRP A 106 0.59 3.52 11.88
N GLN A 107 0.33 2.50 11.07
CA GLN A 107 -0.99 2.28 10.43
C GLN A 107 -1.96 1.44 11.28
N LEU A 108 -1.53 0.92 12.44
CA LEU A 108 -2.36 0.17 13.38
C LEU A 108 -3.08 1.09 14.37
#